data_AF-A0A1G8BLA2-F1
#
_entry.id   AF-A0A1G8BLA2-F1
#
_cell.length_a   1.000
_cell.length_b   1.000
_cell.length_c   1.000
_cell.angle_alpha   90.00
_cell.angle_beta   90.00
_cell.angle_gamma   90.00
#
_symmetry.space_group_name_H-M   'P 1'
#
loop_
_entity.id
_entity.type
_entity.pdbx_description
1 polymer ?
#
loop_
_entity_poly.entity_id
_entity_poly.type
_entity_poly.pdbx_seq_one_letter_code
_entity_poly.pdbx_strand_id
1 'polypeptide(L)'
;MKFPRNEREEAEGQVMKIYKESSPALETLFEWSYINHVAWSLVIVFMGVIFWMGIALVNAENQRNALINKQCRDPVFKTELDKKCLRSVESRDHWWQHLTYAMSNLSPEK
;
A
#
# COMPACT_ATOMS: atom_id res chain seq x y z
N MET A 1 53.25 -0.76 -35.28
CA MET A 1 52.98 -2.15 -35.69
C MET A 1 51.90 -2.14 -36.75
N LYS A 2 52.16 -2.71 -37.94
CA LYS A 2 51.14 -2.97 -38.97
C LYS A 2 50.74 -4.43 -38.81
N PHE A 3 49.56 -4.67 -38.27
CA PHE A 3 48.99 -6.02 -38.25
C PHE A 3 48.66 -6.44 -39.69
N PRO A 4 48.95 -7.68 -40.09
CA PRO A 4 48.48 -8.20 -41.37
C PRO A 4 46.94 -8.19 -41.38
N ARG A 5 46.37 -7.94 -42.56
CA ARG A 5 44.93 -7.64 -42.74
C ARG A 5 44.00 -8.71 -42.15
N ASN A 6 44.43 -9.98 -42.17
CA ASN A 6 43.71 -11.13 -41.62
C ASN A 6 43.56 -11.09 -40.09
N GLU A 7 44.62 -10.76 -39.34
CA GLU A 7 44.57 -10.70 -37.88
C GLU A 7 43.63 -9.60 -37.38
N ARG A 8 43.53 -8.49 -38.15
CA ARG A 8 42.60 -7.41 -37.85
C ARG A 8 41.14 -7.83 -38.09
N GLU A 9 40.86 -8.55 -39.17
CA GLU A 9 39.53 -9.09 -39.47
C GLU A 9 39.08 -10.10 -38.39
N GLU A 10 40.00 -10.94 -37.89
CA GLU A 10 39.72 -11.87 -36.79
C GLU A 10 39.43 -11.15 -35.46
N ALA A 11 40.21 -10.12 -35.13
CA ALA A 11 39.99 -9.32 -33.93
C ALA A 11 38.66 -8.55 -33.99
N GLU A 12 38.34 -7.95 -35.14
CA GLU A 12 37.05 -7.27 -35.37
C GLU A 12 35.87 -8.26 -35.29
N GLY A 13 36.03 -9.49 -35.80
CA GLY A 13 35.05 -10.56 -35.68
C GLY A 13 34.79 -11.00 -34.23
N GLN A 14 35.84 -11.14 -33.42
CA GLN A 14 35.70 -11.45 -31.99
C GLN A 14 34.97 -10.33 -31.23
N VAL A 15 35.34 -9.08 -31.49
CA VAL A 15 34.66 -7.91 -30.89
C VAL A 15 33.19 -7.89 -31.27
N MET A 16 32.86 -8.14 -32.55
CA MET A 16 31.48 -8.15 -33.03
C MET A 16 30.65 -9.29 -32.41
N LYS A 17 31.28 -10.44 -32.14
CA LYS A 17 30.65 -11.56 -31.42
C LYS A 17 30.30 -11.16 -29.99
N ILE A 18 31.22 -10.50 -29.27
CA ILE A 18 30.97 -9.98 -27.92
C ILE A 18 29.83 -8.95 -27.92
N TYR A 19 29.78 -8.04 -28.90
CA TYR A 19 28.68 -7.08 -29.03
C TYR A 19 27.33 -7.75 -29.32
N LYS A 20 27.33 -8.82 -30.11
CA LYS A 20 26.11 -9.59 -30.42
C LYS A 20 25.61 -10.37 -29.20
N GLU A 21 26.51 -10.99 -28.44
CA GLU A 21 26.18 -11.74 -27.22
C GLU A 21 25.79 -10.83 -26.04
N SER A 22 26.31 -9.60 -25.99
CA SER A 22 25.92 -8.60 -25.00
C SER A 22 24.62 -7.85 -25.33
N SER A 23 24.08 -8.04 -26.54
CA SER A 23 22.82 -7.41 -26.90
C SER A 23 21.67 -7.98 -26.03
N PRO A 24 20.84 -7.11 -25.43
CA PRO A 24 19.75 -7.56 -24.60
C PRO A 24 18.82 -8.49 -25.40
N ALA A 25 18.41 -9.63 -24.81
CA ALA A 25 17.44 -10.52 -25.43
C ALA A 25 16.04 -9.88 -25.39
N LEU A 26 15.76 -9.00 -26.35
CA LEU A 26 14.53 -8.18 -26.42
C LEU A 26 13.26 -9.02 -26.26
N GLU A 27 13.25 -10.24 -26.79
CA GLU A 27 12.10 -11.14 -26.72
C GLU A 27 11.72 -11.53 -25.29
N THR A 28 12.69 -11.56 -24.38
CA THR A 28 12.45 -11.92 -22.96
C THR A 28 12.38 -10.71 -22.03
N LEU A 29 12.93 -9.56 -22.44
CA LEU A 29 12.98 -8.38 -21.58
C LEU A 29 11.62 -7.73 -21.35
N PHE A 30 10.75 -7.73 -22.37
CA PHE A 30 9.45 -7.07 -22.27
C PHE A 30 8.42 -7.87 -21.45
N GLU A 31 8.43 -9.20 -21.52
CA GLU A 31 7.50 -10.04 -20.72
C GLU A 31 7.74 -9.88 -19.21
N TRP A 32 9.00 -9.88 -18.77
CA TRP A 32 9.35 -9.71 -17.36
C TRP A 32 9.08 -8.28 -16.85
N SER A 33 9.28 -7.26 -17.69
CA SER A 33 9.02 -5.86 -17.32
C SER A 33 7.53 -5.60 -17.08
N TYR A 34 6.65 -6.06 -17.96
CA TYR A 34 5.21 -5.82 -17.83
C TYR A 34 4.60 -6.52 -16.60
N ILE A 35 4.98 -7.78 -16.36
CA ILE A 35 4.51 -8.55 -15.19
C ILE A 35 4.91 -7.86 -13.88
N ASN A 36 6.11 -7.28 -13.83
CA ASN A 36 6.58 -6.53 -12.66
C ASN A 36 5.69 -5.29 -12.40
N HIS A 37 5.37 -4.50 -13.43
CA HIS A 37 4.55 -3.30 -13.27
C HIS A 37 3.12 -3.58 -12.80
N VAL A 38 2.47 -4.62 -13.35
CA VAL A 38 1.11 -4.99 -12.92
C VAL A 38 1.10 -5.46 -11.47
N ALA A 39 2.06 -6.33 -11.09
CA ALA A 39 2.17 -6.82 -9.72
C ALA A 39 2.38 -5.67 -8.71
N TRP A 40 3.33 -4.77 -8.99
CA TRP A 40 3.58 -3.62 -8.11
C TRP A 40 2.41 -2.62 -8.09
N SER A 41 1.73 -2.42 -9.20
CA SER A 41 0.53 -1.58 -9.24
C SER A 41 -0.58 -2.13 -8.35
N LEU A 42 -0.82 -3.44 -8.40
CA LEU A 42 -1.79 -4.10 -7.52
C LEU A 42 -1.39 -4.00 -6.04
N VAL A 43 -0.11 -4.15 -5.71
CA VAL A 43 0.38 -3.95 -4.33
C VAL A 43 0.06 -2.55 -3.83
N ILE A 44 0.32 -1.51 -4.64
CA ILE A 44 -0.01 -0.12 -4.28
C ILE A 44 -1.52 0.06 -4.07
N VAL A 45 -2.34 -0.48 -4.98
CA VAL A 45 -3.81 -0.40 -4.86
C VAL A 45 -4.29 -1.08 -3.58
N PHE A 46 -3.82 -2.30 -3.29
CA PHE A 46 -4.22 -3.01 -2.08
C PHE A 46 -3.75 -2.32 -0.80
N MET A 47 -2.53 -1.76 -0.77
CA MET A 47 -2.08 -0.95 0.35
C MET A 47 -2.97 0.28 0.57
N GLY A 48 -3.39 0.94 -0.52
CA GLY A 48 -4.34 2.05 -0.45
C GLY A 48 -5.68 1.64 0.14
N VAL A 49 -6.23 0.50 -0.29
CA VAL A 49 -7.50 -0.05 0.24
C VAL A 49 -7.37 -0.43 1.71
N ILE A 50 -6.28 -1.11 2.11
CA ILE A 50 -6.02 -1.48 3.52
C ILE A 50 -5.90 -0.23 4.39
N PHE A 51 -5.17 0.78 3.93
CA PHE A 51 -5.03 2.05 4.65
C PHE A 51 -6.36 2.77 4.81
N TRP A 52 -7.14 2.90 3.73
CA TRP A 52 -8.47 3.48 3.76
C TRP A 52 -9.41 2.73 4.72
N MET A 53 -9.38 1.39 4.68
CA MET A 53 -10.16 0.56 5.59
C MET A 53 -9.71 0.75 7.05
N GLY A 54 -8.41 0.87 7.30
CA GLY A 54 -7.87 1.15 8.63
C GLY A 54 -8.38 2.48 9.21
N ILE A 55 -8.41 3.54 8.40
CA ILE A 55 -9.00 4.83 8.80
C ILE A 55 -10.49 4.69 9.09
N ALA A 56 -11.24 4.01 8.22
CA ALA A 56 -12.68 3.81 8.40
C ALA A 56 -12.97 3.04 9.70
N LEU A 57 -12.18 1.99 9.98
CA LEU A 57 -12.30 1.17 11.18
C LEU A 57 -12.01 1.97 12.46
N VAL A 58 -10.95 2.79 12.46
CA VAL A 58 -10.61 3.68 13.58
C VAL A 58 -11.75 4.67 13.85
N ASN A 59 -12.31 5.29 12.80
CA ASN A 59 -13.41 6.25 12.96
C ASN A 59 -14.68 5.57 13.51
N ALA A 60 -15.03 4.39 13.00
CA ALA A 60 -16.17 3.62 13.47
C ALA A 60 -16.02 3.19 14.93
N GLU A 61 -14.85 2.68 15.32
CA GLU A 61 -14.59 2.25 16.69
C GLU A 61 -14.52 3.43 17.66
N ASN A 62 -14.00 4.57 17.21
CA ASN A 62 -14.02 5.80 18.00
C ASN A 62 -15.46 6.26 18.29
N GLN A 63 -16.35 6.23 17.30
CA GLN A 63 -17.77 6.54 17.52
C GLN A 63 -18.44 5.51 18.45
N ARG A 64 -18.20 4.21 18.24
CA ARG A 64 -18.72 3.15 19.12
C ARG A 64 -18.31 3.38 20.57
N ASN A 65 -17.01 3.61 20.82
CA ASN A 65 -16.48 3.80 22.15
C ASN A 65 -17.02 5.11 22.80
N ALA A 66 -17.22 6.17 22.02
CA ALA A 66 -17.88 7.40 22.50
C ALA A 66 -19.34 7.15 22.94
N LEU A 67 -20.07 6.30 22.21
CA LEU A 67 -21.45 5.93 22.55
C LEU A 67 -21.53 5.10 23.83
N ILE A 68 -20.66 4.10 23.98
CA ILE A 68 -20.58 3.25 25.18
C ILE A 68 -20.28 4.10 26.43
N ASN A 69 -19.32 5.03 26.31
CA ASN A 69 -18.91 5.92 27.38
C ASN A 69 -19.81 7.16 27.54
N LYS A 70 -20.88 7.28 26.74
CA LYS A 70 -21.88 8.35 26.81
C LYS A 70 -21.28 9.76 26.70
N GLN A 71 -20.20 9.90 25.93
CA GLN A 71 -19.45 11.16 25.78
C GLN A 71 -20.21 12.22 24.98
N CYS A 72 -21.12 11.81 24.08
CA CYS A 72 -21.89 12.71 23.22
C CYS A 72 -23.40 12.76 23.57
N ARG A 73 -23.72 12.98 24.85
CA ARG A 73 -25.11 13.26 25.27
C ARG A 73 -25.48 14.70 24.97
N ASP A 74 -26.70 14.92 24.47
CA ASP A 74 -27.20 16.26 24.21
C ASP A 74 -27.38 17.05 25.53
N PRO A 75 -26.87 18.29 25.62
CA PRO A 75 -26.95 19.09 26.85
C PRO A 75 -28.36 19.57 27.19
N VAL A 76 -29.24 19.71 26.19
CA VAL A 76 -30.63 20.14 26.33
C VAL A 76 -31.54 18.91 26.51
N PHE A 77 -31.36 17.88 25.68
CA PHE A 77 -32.18 16.69 25.67
C PHE A 77 -31.38 15.47 26.16
N LYS A 78 -31.39 15.21 27.47
CA LYS A 78 -30.57 14.13 28.09
C LYS A 78 -30.82 12.72 27.55
N THR A 79 -31.96 12.49 26.88
CA THR A 79 -32.32 11.22 26.23
C THR A 79 -31.82 11.12 24.78
N GLU A 80 -31.41 12.24 24.18
CA GLU A 80 -30.95 12.32 22.80
C GLU A 80 -29.43 12.37 22.69
N LEU A 81 -28.96 12.14 21.47
CA LEU A 81 -27.55 11.99 21.13
C LEU A 81 -27.10 13.11 20.23
N ASP A 82 -26.04 13.81 20.63
CA ASP A 82 -25.50 14.90 19.82
C ASP A 82 -24.69 14.35 18.65
N LYS A 83 -25.32 14.37 17.46
CA LYS A 83 -24.69 13.95 16.20
C LYS A 83 -23.55 14.87 15.76
N LYS A 84 -23.47 16.11 16.26
CA LYS A 84 -22.34 16.99 15.96
C LYS A 84 -21.12 16.54 16.75
N CYS A 85 -21.26 16.34 18.06
CA CYS A 85 -20.22 15.73 18.88
C CYS A 85 -19.72 14.41 18.29
N LEU A 86 -20.61 13.49 17.88
CA LEU A 86 -20.21 12.17 17.39
C LEU A 86 -19.33 12.20 16.12
N ARG A 87 -19.35 13.29 15.35
CA ARG A 87 -18.51 13.43 14.15
C ARG A 87 -17.06 13.84 14.46
N SER A 88 -16.83 14.46 15.61
CA SER A 88 -15.53 15.05 15.96
C SER A 88 -15.00 14.61 17.32
N VAL A 89 -15.73 13.75 18.04
CA VAL A 89 -15.33 13.25 19.34
C VAL A 89 -14.05 12.43 19.20
N GLU A 90 -13.11 12.60 20.13
CA GLU A 90 -11.96 11.72 20.30
C GLU A 90 -12.17 10.97 21.61
N SER A 91 -12.52 9.68 21.51
CA SER A 91 -12.93 8.90 22.68
C SER A 91 -11.76 8.18 23.37
N ARG A 92 -10.58 8.14 22.75
CA ARG A 92 -9.31 7.68 23.32
C ARG A 92 -8.18 8.58 22.82
N ASP A 93 -7.05 8.56 23.52
CA ASP A 93 -5.90 9.42 23.24
C ASP A 93 -5.27 9.16 21.86
N HIS A 94 -5.39 7.94 21.36
CA HIS A 94 -4.60 7.47 20.24
C HIS A 94 -5.35 6.54 19.29
N TRP A 95 -5.20 6.77 17.98
CA TRP A 95 -5.88 6.03 16.91
C TRP A 95 -5.58 4.53 16.91
N TRP A 96 -4.36 4.11 17.27
CA TRP A 96 -3.99 2.70 17.28
C TRP A 96 -4.71 1.91 18.37
N GLN A 97 -5.19 2.57 19.44
CA GLN A 97 -5.99 1.91 20.46
C GLN A 97 -7.35 1.49 19.89
N HIS A 98 -7.95 2.32 19.04
CA HIS A 98 -9.17 1.97 18.31
C HIS A 98 -8.92 0.81 17.35
N LEU A 99 -7.84 0.90 16.55
CA LEU A 99 -7.47 -0.15 15.60
C LEU A 99 -7.23 -1.50 16.30
N THR A 100 -6.43 -1.50 17.37
CA THR A 100 -6.09 -2.72 18.12
C THR A 100 -7.32 -3.33 18.78
N TYR A 101 -8.20 -2.50 19.35
CA TYR A 101 -9.43 -3.00 19.95
C TYR A 101 -10.36 -3.62 18.90
N ALA A 102 -10.59 -2.94 17.77
CA ALA A 102 -11.46 -3.43 16.71
C ALA A 102 -10.93 -4.72 16.07
N MET A 103 -9.61 -4.88 15.96
CA MET A 103 -8.97 -6.10 15.45
C MET A 103 -9.02 -7.28 16.44
N SER A 104 -9.09 -7.01 17.74
CA SER A 104 -9.13 -8.04 18.79
C SER A 104 -10.56 -8.41 19.23
N ASN A 105 -11.54 -7.55 18.97
CA ASN A 105 -12.94 -7.72 19.38
C ASN A 105 -13.84 -7.76 18.15
N LEU A 106 -13.87 -8.92 17.48
CA LEU A 106 -14.64 -9.12 16.24
C LEU A 106 -16.14 -9.33 16.48
N SER A 107 -16.55 -9.48 17.73
CA SER A 107 -17.95 -9.62 18.15
C SER A 107 -18.30 -8.56 19.18
N PRO A 108 -19.54 -8.04 19.18
CA PRO A 108 -19.99 -7.15 20.24
C PRO A 108 -19.93 -7.85 21.61
N GLU A 109 -19.55 -7.09 22.64
CA GLU A 109 -19.66 -7.52 24.03
C GLU A 109 -21.14 -7.77 24.37
N LYS A 110 -21.41 -8.82 25.15
CA LYS A 110 -22.77 -9.25 25.52
C LYS A 110 -23.42 -8.33 26.54
#